data_AF-A0A357EXR4-F1
#
_entry.id   AF-A0A357EXR4-F1
#
_cell.length_a   1.000
_cell.length_b   1.000
_cell.length_c   1.000
_cell.angle_alpha   90.00
_cell.angle_beta   90.00
_cell.angle_gamma   90.00
#
_symmetry.space_group_name_H-M   'P 1'
#
loop_
_entity.id
_entity.type
_entity.pdbx_description
1 polymer ?
#
loop_
_entity_poly.entity_id
_entity_poly.type
_entity_poly.pdbx_seq_one_letter_code
_entity_poly.pdbx_strand_id
1 'polypeptide(L)'
;MVERLTVIFFILLCLFLGTYLILAPWDLLFGNWGENYLLVFVSDRSGLPMLQRAVSSNWFRGAITGLGVLNLVIGFWEAANFSQSVALLRGLESEGKR
;
A
#
# COMPACT_ATOMS: atom_id res chain seq x y z
N MET A 1 -24.35 4.31 8.75
CA MET A 1 -23.32 5.29 9.17
C MET A 1 -21.92 4.69 9.06
N VAL A 2 -21.78 3.38 9.32
CA VAL A 2 -20.54 2.61 9.25
C VAL A 2 -19.94 2.61 7.83
N GLU A 3 -20.76 2.47 6.79
CA GLU A 3 -20.34 2.37 5.39
C GLU A 3 -19.56 3.60 4.94
N ARG A 4 -20.01 4.80 5.34
CA ARG A 4 -19.30 6.06 5.07
C ARG A 4 -17.95 6.10 5.76
N LEU A 5 -17.90 5.65 7.02
CA LEU A 5 -16.66 5.59 7.78
C LEU A 5 -15.67 4.60 7.15
N THR A 6 -16.15 3.46 6.66
CA THR A 6 -15.36 2.44 5.97
C THR A 6 -14.74 3.01 4.68
N VAL A 7 -15.51 3.71 3.83
CA VAL A 7 -14.96 4.33 2.61
C VAL A 7 -13.93 5.40 2.96
N ILE A 8 -14.19 6.25 3.95
CA ILE A 8 -13.22 7.26 4.40
C ILE A 8 -11.94 6.59 4.89
N PHE A 9 -12.05 5.53 5.70
CA PHE A 9 -10.89 4.80 6.22
C PHE A 9 -10.10 4.13 5.08
N PHE A 10 -10.80 3.56 4.10
CA PHE A 10 -10.18 2.97 2.92
C PHE A 10 -9.41 4.02 2.10
N ILE A 11 -10.00 5.18 1.84
CA ILE A 11 -9.32 6.30 1.15
C ILE A 11 -8.07 6.71 1.91
N LEU A 12 -8.19 6.92 3.23
CA LEU A 12 -7.05 7.30 4.07
C LEU A 12 -5.95 6.23 4.03
N LEU A 13 -6.32 4.96 4.11
CA LEU A 13 -5.38 3.84 4.04
C LEU A 13 -4.64 3.86 2.69
N CYS A 14 -5.34 4.00 1.56
CA CYS A 14 -4.72 4.13 0.25
C CYS A 14 -3.78 5.34 0.16
N LEU A 15 -4.16 6.49 0.71
CA LEU A 15 -3.32 7.68 0.66
C LEU A 15 -2.06 7.55 1.54
N PHE A 16 -2.21 7.09 2.79
CA PHE A 16 -1.10 6.90 3.71
C PHE A 16 -0.17 5.78 3.25
N LEU A 17 -0.73 4.62 2.87
CA LEU A 17 0.05 3.49 2.39
C LEU A 17 0.71 3.81 1.04
N GLY A 18 0.00 4.50 0.14
CA GLY A 18 0.55 4.93 -1.15
C GLY A 18 1.75 5.85 -0.98
N THR A 19 1.63 6.85 -0.10
CA THR A 19 2.73 7.76 0.24
C THR A 19 3.89 7.00 0.88
N TYR A 20 3.61 6.09 1.82
CA TYR A 20 4.62 5.26 2.46
C TYR A 20 5.39 4.41 1.45
N LEU A 21 4.69 3.74 0.53
CA LEU A 21 5.30 2.91 -0.52
C LEU A 21 6.13 3.73 -1.51
N ILE A 22 5.76 4.99 -1.76
CA ILE A 22 6.56 5.88 -2.59
C ILE A 22 7.82 6.32 -1.87
N LEU A 23 7.78 6.61 -0.56
CA LEU A 23 8.91 7.24 0.13
C LEU A 23 9.87 6.22 0.78
N ALA A 24 9.37 5.10 1.28
CA ALA A 24 10.18 4.09 1.96
C ALA A 24 11.36 3.54 1.14
N PRO A 25 11.20 3.18 -0.15
CA PRO A 25 12.30 2.59 -0.93
C PRO A 25 13.39 3.59 -1.35
N TRP A 26 13.19 4.89 -1.13
CA TRP A 26 14.15 5.94 -1.48
C TRP A 26 14.85 6.52 -0.26
N ASP A 27 14.86 5.77 0.85
CA ASP A 27 15.62 6.09 2.06
C ASP A 27 15.18 7.42 2.73
N LEU A 28 14.00 7.94 2.36
CA LEU A 28 13.46 9.23 2.83
C LEU A 28 12.80 9.17 4.22
N LEU A 29 12.41 7.97 4.69
CA LEU A 29 11.62 7.82 5.94
C LEU A 29 12.34 7.05 7.05
N PHE A 30 12.87 5.86 6.77
CA PHE A 30 13.34 4.92 7.81
C PHE A 30 14.83 4.57 7.67
N GLY A 31 15.60 5.37 6.94
CA GLY A 31 17.01 5.08 6.64
C GLY A 31 17.16 4.11 5.47
N ASN A 32 18.26 3.35 5.45
CA ASN A 32 18.67 2.56 4.29
C ASN A 32 17.79 1.32 4.07
N TRP A 33 16.89 1.39 3.08
CA TRP A 33 15.97 0.36 2.61
C TRP A 33 16.65 -0.99 2.32
N GLY A 34 17.91 -0.97 1.85
CA GLY A 34 18.67 -2.17 1.53
C GLY A 34 19.33 -2.85 2.75
N GLU A 35 19.39 -2.18 3.90
CA GLU A 35 20.15 -2.61 5.08
C GLU A 35 19.23 -2.78 6.30
N ASN A 36 18.06 -3.37 6.06
CA ASN A 36 17.12 -3.70 7.12
C ASN A 36 17.55 -4.97 7.87
N TYR A 37 17.57 -4.92 9.20
CA TYR A 37 17.91 -6.07 10.06
C TYR A 37 17.03 -7.30 9.78
N LEU A 38 15.74 -7.07 9.45
CA LEU A 38 14.82 -8.12 9.03
C LEU A 38 15.22 -8.76 7.70
N LEU A 39 15.71 -7.97 6.75
CA LEU A 39 16.12 -8.46 5.44
C LEU A 39 17.39 -9.31 5.56
N VAL A 40 18.32 -8.88 6.41
CA VAL A 40 19.53 -9.65 6.75
C VAL A 40 19.14 -10.97 7.40
N PHE A 41 18.30 -10.94 8.45
CA PHE A 41 17.83 -12.15 9.14
C PHE A 41 17.11 -13.13 8.21
N VAL A 42 16.23 -12.64 7.33
CA VAL A 42 15.52 -13.48 6.37
C VAL A 42 16.48 -14.04 5.32
N SER A 43 17.42 -13.23 4.80
CA SER A 43 18.40 -13.71 3.81
C SER A 43 19.32 -14.78 4.38
N ASP A 44 19.71 -14.64 5.64
CA ASP A 44 20.58 -15.58 6.36
C ASP A 44 19.83 -16.88 6.65
N ARG A 45 18.59 -16.78 7.16
CA ARG A 45 17.75 -17.96 7.44
C ARG A 45 17.31 -18.72 6.19
N SER A 46 17.11 -18.02 5.08
CA SER A 46 16.69 -18.62 3.80
C SER A 46 17.87 -19.06 2.93
N GLY A 47 19.11 -18.69 3.29
CA GLY A 47 20.30 -18.98 2.50
C GLY A 47 20.32 -18.29 1.12
N LEU A 48 19.51 -17.23 0.93
CA LEU A 48 19.33 -16.54 -0.35
C LEU A 48 19.88 -15.11 -0.28
N PRO A 49 21.21 -14.91 -0.41
CA PRO A 49 21.82 -13.58 -0.42
C PRO A 49 21.38 -12.74 -1.63
N MET A 50 20.85 -13.40 -2.68
CA MET A 50 20.30 -12.73 -3.86
C MET A 50 19.03 -11.92 -3.53
N LEU A 51 18.30 -12.29 -2.48
CA LEU A 51 17.08 -11.60 -2.05
C LEU A 51 17.40 -10.16 -1.59
N GLN A 52 18.50 -9.98 -0.86
CA GLN A 52 18.95 -8.65 -0.44
C GLN A 52 19.30 -7.77 -1.65
N ARG A 53 19.98 -8.34 -2.66
CA ARG A 53 20.33 -7.63 -3.90
C ARG A 53 19.10 -7.30 -4.75
N ALA A 54 18.12 -8.20 -4.81
CA ALA A 54 16.89 -7.97 -5.54
C ALA A 54 16.09 -6.82 -4.91
N VAL A 55 15.95 -6.82 -3.58
CA VAL A 55 15.19 -5.80 -2.83
C VAL A 55 15.91 -4.44 -2.83
N SER A 56 17.24 -4.43 -2.83
CA SER A 56 18.02 -3.20 -2.92
C SER A 56 18.09 -2.60 -4.33
N SER A 57 17.71 -3.38 -5.36
CA SER A 57 17.75 -2.93 -6.75
C SER A 57 16.78 -1.79 -7.05
N ASN A 58 17.19 -0.86 -7.92
CA ASN A 58 16.34 0.25 -8.36
C ASN A 58 15.07 -0.22 -9.09
N TRP A 59 15.09 -1.40 -9.68
CA TRP A 59 13.92 -1.97 -10.33
C TRP A 59 12.84 -2.35 -9.30
N PHE A 60 13.23 -3.00 -8.22
CA PHE A 60 12.32 -3.35 -7.13
C PHE A 60 11.80 -2.10 -6.40
N ARG A 61 12.68 -1.13 -6.12
CA ARG A 61 12.30 0.19 -5.58
C ARG A 61 11.26 0.88 -6.47
N GLY A 62 11.47 0.85 -7.79
CA GLY A 62 10.54 1.38 -8.79
C GLY A 62 9.19 0.66 -8.81
N ALA A 63 9.20 -0.68 -8.72
CA ALA A 63 7.97 -1.47 -8.65
C ALA A 63 7.14 -1.12 -7.40
N ILE A 64 7.78 -0.99 -6.23
CA ILE A 64 7.11 -0.58 -4.98
C ILE A 64 6.57 0.84 -5.11
N THR A 65 7.34 1.76 -5.70
CA THR A 65 6.91 3.13 -5.93
C THR A 65 5.68 3.16 -6.86
N GLY A 66 5.67 2.35 -7.92
CA GLY A 66 4.53 2.20 -8.81
C GLY A 66 3.27 1.71 -8.11
N LEU A 67 3.39 0.73 -7.19
CA LEU A 67 2.29 0.31 -6.32
C LEU A 67 1.80 1.42 -5.40
N GLY A 68 2.71 2.27 -4.92
CA GLY A 68 2.37 3.43 -4.11
C GLY A 68 1.60 4.49 -4.92
N VAL A 69 2.04 4.79 -6.15
CA VAL A 69 1.32 5.69 -7.07
C VAL A 69 -0.07 5.15 -7.40
N LEU A 70 -0.20 3.85 -7.65
CA LEU A 70 -1.49 3.21 -7.91
C LEU A 70 -2.44 3.40 -6.71
N ASN A 71 -1.94 3.22 -5.48
CA ASN A 71 -2.72 3.47 -4.27
C ASN A 71 -3.20 4.92 -4.17
N LEU A 72 -2.34 5.90 -4.50
CA LEU A 72 -2.74 7.30 -4.51
C LEU A 72 -3.83 7.56 -5.56
N VAL A 73 -3.67 7.05 -6.78
CA VAL A 73 -4.66 7.19 -7.85
C VAL A 73 -6.02 6.61 -7.43
N ILE A 74 -6.03 5.41 -6.85
CA ILE A 74 -7.24 4.77 -6.34
C ILE A 74 -7.85 5.61 -5.20
N GLY A 75 -7.04 6.06 -4.24
CA GLY A 75 -7.51 6.89 -3.13
C GLY A 75 -8.15 8.21 -3.60
N PHE A 76 -7.54 8.90 -4.57
CA PHE A 76 -8.10 10.11 -5.16
C PHE A 76 -9.35 9.84 -5.98
N TRP A 77 -9.37 8.75 -6.76
CA TRP A 77 -10.54 8.34 -7.53
C TRP A 77 -11.74 8.06 -6.63
N GLU A 78 -11.51 7.33 -5.53
CA GLU A 78 -12.51 6.98 -4.54
C GLU A 78 -13.02 8.22 -3.79
N ALA A 79 -12.13 9.18 -3.50
CA ALA A 79 -12.51 10.47 -2.92
C ALA A 79 -13.39 11.29 -3.87
N ALA A 80 -13.10 11.29 -5.17
CA ALA A 80 -13.92 11.97 -6.18
C ALA A 80 -15.29 11.30 -6.39
N ASN A 81 -15.36 9.97 -6.29
CA ASN A 81 -16.58 9.17 -6.51
C ASN A 81 -17.23 8.69 -5.20
N PHE A 82 -16.98 9.39 -4.09
CA PHE A 82 -17.35 8.97 -2.74
C PHE A 82 -18.82 8.56 -2.59
N SER A 83 -19.75 9.30 -3.21
CA SER A 83 -21.19 9.01 -3.13
C SER A 83 -21.56 7.67 -3.75
N GLN A 84 -20.93 7.31 -4.88
CA GLN A 84 -21.17 6.06 -5.58
C GLN A 84 -20.60 4.87 -4.80
N SER A 85 -19.40 5.01 -4.24
CA SER A 85 -18.76 3.97 -3.42
C SER A 85 -19.54 3.64 -2.16
N VAL A 86 -20.06 4.67 -1.47
CA VAL A 86 -20.92 4.47 -0.30
C VAL A 86 -22.24 3.80 -0.69
N ALA A 87 -22.81 4.16 -1.86
CA ALA A 87 -24.04 3.53 -2.35
C ALA A 87 -23.81 2.04 -2.69
N LEU A 88 -22.67 1.70 -3.28
CA LEU A 88 -22.30 0.32 -3.61
C LEU A 88 -22.17 -0.55 -2.36
N LEU A 89 -21.46 -0.08 -1.33
CA LEU A 89 -21.32 -0.82 -0.07
C LEU A 89 -22.67 -1.04 0.63
N ARG A 90 -23.55 -0.04 0.60
CA ARG A 90 -24.92 -0.16 1.12
C ARG A 90 -25.74 -1.22 0.39
N GLY A 91 -25.61 -1.29 -0.93
CA GLY A 91 -26.27 -2.31 -1.75
C GLY A 91 -25.83 -3.72 -1.35
N LEU A 92 -24.52 -3.94 -1.23
CA LEU A 92 -23.94 -5.22 -0.83
C LEU A 92 -24.36 -5.67 0.58
N GLU A 93 -24.42 -4.74 1.54
CA GLU A 93 -24.89 -5.05 2.90
C GLU A 93 -26.37 -5.48 2.92
N SER A 94 -27.19 -4.93 2.02
CA SER A 94 -28.61 -5.28 1.94
C SER A 94 -28.89 -6.66 1.33
N GLU A 95 -28.05 -7.12 0.39
CA GLU A 95 -28.15 -8.47 -0.19
C GLU A 95 -27.61 -9.56 0.73
N GLY A 96 -26.49 -9.30 1.43
CA GLY A 96 -25.90 -10.27 2.37
C GLY A 96 -26.73 -10.56 3.62
N LYS A 97 -27.84 -9.83 3.83
CA LYS A 97 -28.77 -9.98 4.96
C LYS A 97 -30.06 -10.76 4.61
N ARG A 98 -30.25 -11.12 3.34
CA ARG A 98 -31.35 -11.99 2.87
C ARG A 98 -30.88 -13.44 2.81
#